data_AF-A0A2M8N5W2-F1
#
_entry.id   AF-A0A2M8N5W2-F1
#
_cell.length_a   1.000
_cell.length_b   1.000
_cell.length_c   1.000
_cell.angle_alpha   90.00
_cell.angle_beta   90.00
_cell.angle_gamma   90.00
#
_symmetry.space_group_name_H-M   'P 1'
#
loop_
_entity.id
_entity.type
_entity.pdbx_description
1 polymer ?
#
loop_
_entity_poly.entity_id
_entity_poly.type
_entity_poly.pdbx_seq_one_letter_code
_entity_poly.pdbx_strand_id
1 'polypeptide(L)'
;MLSHWKRIDDIDVEELMHFVKGPDFPTGGVIYKMRGDEDMVSAAYATGRGKITMRAKVHIEDMGRGKSRIIVSELPYQTNKTTLIERIATLVSTGKLEGLADLRDESDRQNPIRLVIELQRGADATDIMAQLFKLTPLQSTFGIIMLALVDNQPRLLTLKQALRVYLEHRLEIIQRRSQYDLTRARERAHILEGLLIALDNLDEVIATIRKSRNTDTARNNLIKNFKVTEAQAQAILDMPLRRLASLEVRKLKDEYDEKVKLIQELESLLESPQKQRIRVAEELVMMKNNYGDKRRSIIV
;
A
#
# COMPACT_ATOMS: atom_id res chain seq x y z
N MET A 1 8.65 -13.83 1.97
CA MET A 1 9.46 -13.37 0.82
C MET A 1 10.71 -12.59 1.26
N LEU A 2 10.61 -11.39 1.87
CA LEU A 2 11.80 -10.59 2.25
C LEU A 2 12.79 -11.33 3.19
N SER A 3 12.28 -12.10 4.15
CA SER A 3 13.08 -12.93 5.06
C SER A 3 13.75 -14.13 4.39
N HIS A 4 13.20 -14.61 3.27
CA HIS A 4 13.65 -15.80 2.54
C HIS A 4 14.14 -15.42 1.13
N TRP A 5 14.71 -14.23 0.97
CA TRP A 5 15.00 -13.64 -0.35
C TRP A 5 15.87 -14.53 -1.25
N LYS A 6 16.85 -15.24 -0.68
CA LYS A 6 17.73 -16.16 -1.43
C LYS A 6 17.04 -17.46 -1.87
N ARG A 7 15.93 -17.80 -1.21
CA ARG A 7 15.12 -19.00 -1.48
C ARG A 7 13.73 -18.60 -1.94
N ILE A 8 13.61 -17.42 -2.56
CA ILE A 8 12.32 -16.91 -3.01
C ILE A 8 11.70 -17.84 -4.05
N ASP A 9 12.53 -18.51 -4.85
CA ASP A 9 12.11 -19.44 -5.88
C ASP A 9 11.50 -20.72 -5.29
N ASP A 10 11.86 -21.09 -4.05
CA ASP A 10 11.30 -22.24 -3.33
C ASP A 10 9.89 -21.97 -2.78
N ILE A 11 9.49 -20.71 -2.61
CA ILE A 11 8.17 -20.34 -2.07
C ILE A 11 7.09 -20.69 -3.08
N ASP A 12 6.21 -21.62 -2.75
CA ASP A 12 5.09 -21.98 -3.59
C ASP A 12 3.87 -21.04 -3.39
N VAL A 13 2.81 -21.28 -4.16
CA VAL A 13 1.58 -20.48 -4.06
C VAL A 13 0.81 -20.80 -2.78
N GLU A 14 0.89 -22.03 -2.30
CA GLU A 14 0.17 -22.50 -1.11
C GLU A 14 0.68 -21.77 0.15
N GLU A 15 2.00 -21.66 0.31
CA GLU A 15 2.67 -20.85 1.33
C GLU A 15 2.21 -19.39 1.28
N LEU A 16 2.12 -18.79 0.08
CA LEU A 16 1.63 -17.42 -0.07
C LEU A 16 0.16 -17.29 0.35
N MET A 17 -0.67 -18.29 0.05
CA MET A 17 -2.10 -18.28 0.37
C MET A 17 -2.42 -18.40 1.87
N HIS A 18 -1.47 -18.84 2.70
CA HIS A 18 -1.58 -18.71 4.15
C HIS A 18 -1.74 -17.23 4.58
N PHE A 19 -1.16 -16.31 3.81
CA PHE A 19 -1.23 -14.87 4.06
C PHE A 19 -2.25 -14.17 3.15
N VAL A 20 -2.26 -14.50 1.86
CA VAL A 20 -3.16 -13.92 0.85
C VAL A 20 -4.21 -14.96 0.47
N LYS A 21 -5.27 -15.07 1.28
CA LYS A 21 -6.29 -16.12 1.14
C LYS A 21 -7.08 -16.07 -0.18
N GLY A 22 -7.10 -14.91 -0.85
CA GLY A 22 -7.91 -14.65 -2.03
C GLY A 22 -8.39 -13.20 -2.09
N PRO A 23 -9.06 -12.79 -3.18
CA PRO A 23 -9.61 -11.45 -3.34
C PRO A 23 -10.52 -11.04 -2.18
N ASP A 24 -10.42 -9.78 -1.75
CA ASP A 24 -11.32 -9.19 -0.76
C ASP A 24 -12.02 -7.99 -1.39
N PHE A 25 -13.32 -8.12 -1.64
CA PHE A 25 -14.07 -7.13 -2.38
C PHE A 25 -14.67 -6.08 -1.45
N PRO A 26 -14.69 -4.80 -1.85
CA PRO A 26 -15.22 -3.73 -1.01
C PRO A 26 -16.72 -3.90 -0.71
N THR A 27 -17.45 -4.62 -1.58
CA THR A 27 -18.87 -4.95 -1.45
C THR A 27 -19.13 -6.18 -0.58
N GLY A 28 -18.09 -6.84 -0.06
CA GLY A 28 -18.21 -8.09 0.67
C GLY A 28 -18.56 -9.26 -0.27
N GLY A 29 -19.62 -9.98 0.04
CA GLY A 29 -20.11 -11.14 -0.68
C GLY A 29 -19.41 -12.44 -0.27
N VAL A 30 -19.85 -13.52 -0.91
CA VAL A 30 -19.35 -14.87 -0.67
C VAL A 30 -18.63 -15.36 -1.92
N ILE A 31 -17.35 -15.70 -1.77
CA ILE A 31 -16.52 -16.28 -2.82
C ILE A 31 -16.55 -17.79 -2.66
N TYR A 32 -16.95 -18.51 -3.70
CA TYR A 32 -16.85 -19.96 -3.78
C TYR A 32 -15.54 -20.28 -4.49
N LYS A 33 -14.57 -20.78 -3.74
CA LYS A 33 -13.24 -21.04 -4.29
C LYS A 33 -13.09 -22.44 -4.89
N MET A 34 -13.90 -23.41 -4.46
CA MET A 34 -13.81 -24.78 -4.93
C MET A 34 -14.66 -25.04 -6.18
N ARG A 35 -14.08 -25.74 -7.15
CA ARG A 35 -14.82 -26.34 -8.27
C ARG A 35 -14.41 -27.81 -8.41
N GLY A 36 -15.25 -28.71 -7.91
CA GLY A 36 -14.82 -30.08 -7.65
C GLY A 36 -13.77 -30.07 -6.53
N ASP A 37 -12.64 -30.72 -6.76
CA ASP A 37 -11.52 -30.78 -5.81
C ASP A 37 -10.46 -29.68 -6.01
N GLU A 38 -10.64 -28.80 -7.00
CA GLU A 38 -9.65 -27.77 -7.36
C GLU A 38 -9.99 -26.41 -6.74
N ASP A 39 -9.00 -25.79 -6.08
CA ASP A 39 -9.07 -24.43 -5.55
C ASP A 39 -8.79 -23.42 -6.67
N MET A 40 -9.87 -22.81 -7.18
CA MET A 40 -9.85 -21.85 -8.29
C MET A 40 -9.07 -20.57 -7.96
N VAL A 41 -8.98 -20.18 -6.68
CA VAL A 41 -8.19 -19.03 -6.26
C VAL A 41 -6.70 -19.37 -6.35
N SER A 42 -6.32 -20.56 -5.87
CA SER A 42 -4.94 -21.06 -5.98
C SER A 42 -4.50 -21.18 -7.44
N ALA A 43 -5.31 -21.82 -8.28
CA ALA A 43 -5.03 -21.96 -9.71
C ALA A 43 -4.87 -20.59 -10.40
N ALA A 44 -5.71 -19.61 -10.05
CA ALA A 44 -5.60 -18.25 -10.57
C ALA A 44 -4.31 -17.56 -10.12
N TYR A 45 -3.92 -17.73 -8.86
CA TYR A 45 -2.67 -17.18 -8.34
C TYR A 45 -1.42 -17.84 -8.89
N ALA A 46 -1.48 -19.14 -9.22
CA ALA A 46 -0.40 -19.89 -9.84
C ALA A 46 -0.19 -19.54 -11.32
N THR A 47 -1.26 -19.18 -12.05
CA THR A 47 -1.20 -18.97 -13.51
C THR A 47 -1.37 -17.51 -13.92
N GLY A 48 -1.79 -16.64 -13.01
CA GLY A 48 -2.17 -15.25 -13.30
C GLY A 48 -3.57 -15.08 -13.87
N ARG A 49 -4.31 -16.16 -14.13
CA ARG A 49 -5.65 -16.11 -14.71
C ARG A 49 -6.57 -17.17 -14.13
N GLY A 50 -7.83 -16.82 -13.91
CA GLY A 50 -8.80 -17.79 -13.43
C GLY A 50 -10.19 -17.20 -13.34
N LYS A 51 -11.13 -18.01 -12.87
CA LYS A 51 -12.51 -17.62 -12.68
C LYS A 51 -12.95 -18.09 -11.31
N ILE A 52 -13.58 -17.20 -10.55
CA ILE A 52 -14.18 -17.54 -9.26
C ILE A 52 -15.66 -17.18 -9.29
N THR A 53 -16.46 -17.95 -8.56
CA THR A 53 -17.88 -17.63 -8.40
C THR A 53 -18.04 -16.71 -7.19
N MET A 54 -18.70 -15.58 -7.40
CA MET A 54 -19.12 -14.69 -6.33
C MET A 54 -20.62 -14.76 -6.19
N ARG A 55 -21.09 -14.74 -4.95
CA ARG A 55 -22.51 -14.79 -4.60
C ARG A 55 -22.83 -13.67 -3.61
N ALA A 56 -24.03 -13.13 -3.74
CA ALA A 56 -24.60 -12.21 -2.78
C ALA A 56 -24.70 -12.88 -1.40
N LYS A 57 -24.57 -12.08 -0.34
CA LYS A 57 -24.86 -12.55 1.01
C LYS A 57 -26.36 -12.43 1.24
N VAL A 58 -27.00 -13.58 1.41
CA VAL A 58 -28.45 -13.68 1.59
C VAL A 58 -28.78 -14.49 2.83
N HIS A 59 -29.91 -14.16 3.44
CA HIS A 59 -30.51 -14.98 4.48
C HIS A 59 -32.02 -15.00 4.33
N ILE A 60 -32.64 -16.08 4.80
CA ILE A 60 -34.09 -16.28 4.77
C ILE A 60 -34.64 -15.95 6.15
N GLU A 61 -35.73 -15.20 6.20
CA GLU A 61 -36.46 -14.92 7.43
C GLU A 61 -37.90 -15.45 7.34
N ASP A 62 -38.35 -16.11 8.40
CA ASP A 62 -39.74 -16.53 8.57
C ASP A 62 -40.59 -15.33 9.02
N MET A 63 -41.68 -15.07 8.29
CA MET A 63 -42.63 -13.99 8.59
C MET A 63 -43.86 -14.50 9.35
N GLY A 64 -43.88 -15.78 9.71
CA GLY A 64 -45.01 -16.47 10.32
C GLY A 64 -46.13 -16.74 9.32
N ARG A 65 -47.09 -17.58 9.72
CA ARG A 65 -48.28 -17.96 8.92
C ARG A 65 -47.94 -18.57 7.54
N GLY A 66 -46.76 -19.18 7.41
CA GLY A 66 -46.28 -19.80 6.17
C GLY A 66 -45.83 -18.79 5.11
N LYS A 67 -45.47 -17.57 5.52
CA LYS A 67 -44.80 -16.56 4.68
C LYS A 67 -43.32 -16.49 5.04
N SER A 68 -42.50 -16.21 4.06
CA SER A 68 -41.06 -16.03 4.23
C SER A 68 -40.56 -14.87 3.36
N ARG A 69 -39.37 -14.37 3.66
CA ARG A 69 -38.68 -13.36 2.85
C ARG A 69 -37.21 -13.70 2.69
N ILE A 70 -36.66 -13.35 1.54
CA ILE A 70 -35.22 -13.41 1.28
C ILE A 70 -34.68 -11.99 1.42
N ILE A 71 -33.63 -11.84 2.22
CA ILE A 71 -32.95 -10.56 2.40
C ILE A 71 -31.55 -10.67 1.81
N VAL A 72 -31.24 -9.74 0.91
CA VAL A 72 -29.90 -9.57 0.36
C VAL A 72 -29.22 -8.42 1.10
N SER A 73 -28.07 -8.71 1.72
CA SER A 73 -27.30 -7.77 2.53
C SER A 73 -25.98 -7.33 1.90
N GLU A 74 -25.44 -8.11 0.95
CA GLU A 74 -24.22 -7.78 0.22
C GLU A 74 -24.36 -8.30 -1.22
N LEU A 75 -23.86 -7.56 -2.21
CA LEU A 75 -23.91 -7.94 -3.63
C LEU A 75 -22.52 -8.32 -4.16
N PRO A 76 -22.45 -9.16 -5.22
CA PRO A 76 -21.18 -9.42 -5.90
C PRO A 76 -20.56 -8.11 -6.42
N TYR A 77 -19.24 -8.04 -6.42
CA TYR A 77 -18.49 -6.87 -6.89
C TYR A 77 -18.90 -6.46 -8.32
N GLN A 78 -18.95 -5.14 -8.56
CA GLN A 78 -19.42 -4.51 -9.81
C GLN A 78 -20.89 -4.77 -10.19
N THR A 79 -21.70 -5.32 -9.28
CA THR A 79 -23.14 -5.47 -9.50
C THR A 79 -23.88 -4.16 -9.22
N ASN A 80 -24.66 -3.69 -10.18
CA ASN A 80 -25.55 -2.54 -9.99
C ASN A 80 -26.89 -3.00 -9.38
N LYS A 81 -27.29 -2.36 -8.27
CA LYS A 81 -28.52 -2.70 -7.53
C LYS A 81 -29.78 -2.42 -8.34
N THR A 82 -29.86 -1.28 -9.03
CA THR A 82 -31.03 -0.89 -9.82
C THR A 82 -31.27 -1.87 -10.96
N THR A 83 -30.23 -2.23 -11.72
CA THR A 83 -30.36 -3.18 -12.83
C THR A 83 -30.68 -4.60 -12.34
N LEU A 84 -30.23 -4.97 -11.14
CA LEU A 84 -30.64 -6.21 -10.49
C LEU A 84 -32.14 -6.23 -10.18
N ILE A 85 -32.68 -5.15 -9.60
CA ILE A 85 -34.11 -5.01 -9.29
C ILE A 85 -34.95 -5.09 -10.56
N GLU A 86 -34.58 -4.34 -11.60
CA GLU A 86 -35.24 -4.37 -12.91
C GLU A 86 -35.22 -5.78 -13.53
N ARG A 87 -34.10 -6.48 -13.40
CA ARG A 87 -33.96 -7.86 -13.89
C ARG A 87 -34.90 -8.81 -13.14
N ILE A 88 -34.99 -8.72 -11.82
CA ILE A 88 -35.91 -9.54 -11.03
C ILE A 88 -37.35 -9.23 -11.43
N ALA A 89 -37.74 -7.95 -11.51
CA ALA A 89 -39.07 -7.54 -11.93
C ALA A 89 -39.45 -8.08 -13.31
N THR A 90 -38.50 -8.06 -14.27
CA THR A 90 -38.67 -8.63 -15.61
C THR A 90 -38.88 -10.14 -15.58
N LEU A 91 -38.13 -10.86 -14.72
CA LEU A 91 -38.29 -12.32 -14.59
C LEU A 91 -39.66 -12.68 -14.02
N VAL A 92 -40.17 -11.89 -13.08
CA VAL A 92 -41.52 -12.07 -12.50
C VAL A 92 -42.60 -11.79 -13.53
N SER A 93 -42.53 -10.64 -14.22
CA SER A 93 -43.57 -10.26 -15.20
C SER A 93 -43.63 -11.17 -16.43
N THR A 94 -42.51 -11.83 -16.78
CA THR A 94 -42.45 -12.80 -17.89
C THR A 94 -42.75 -14.24 -17.46
N GLY A 95 -43.09 -14.49 -16.20
CA GLY A 95 -43.38 -15.82 -15.67
C GLY A 95 -42.16 -16.74 -15.58
N LYS A 96 -40.93 -16.20 -15.69
CA LYS A 96 -39.69 -16.98 -15.56
C LYS A 96 -39.26 -17.21 -14.11
N LEU A 97 -39.79 -16.41 -13.19
CA LEU A 97 -39.60 -16.53 -11.75
C LEU A 97 -40.96 -16.33 -11.09
N GLU A 98 -41.47 -17.36 -10.41
CA GLU A 98 -42.76 -17.33 -9.73
C GLU A 98 -42.59 -17.36 -8.21
N GLY A 99 -43.68 -17.11 -7.47
CA GLY A 99 -43.69 -17.21 -6.01
C GLY A 99 -43.18 -15.97 -5.27
N LEU A 100 -42.87 -14.87 -5.96
CA LEU A 100 -42.61 -13.57 -5.34
C LEU A 100 -43.95 -12.85 -5.08
N ALA A 101 -44.11 -12.32 -3.87
CA ALA A 101 -45.22 -11.47 -3.49
C ALA A 101 -44.87 -9.98 -3.67
N ASP A 102 -43.65 -9.58 -3.30
CA ASP A 102 -43.19 -8.20 -3.39
C ASP A 102 -41.65 -8.11 -3.48
N LEU A 103 -41.14 -7.00 -4.02
CA LEU A 103 -39.72 -6.67 -4.14
C LEU A 103 -39.47 -5.22 -3.71
N ARG A 104 -38.73 -5.03 -2.62
CA ARG A 104 -38.48 -3.71 -2.04
C ARG A 104 -37.00 -3.47 -1.77
N ASP A 105 -36.54 -2.26 -2.09
CA ASP A 105 -35.22 -1.77 -1.69
C ASP A 105 -35.35 -0.97 -0.38
N GLU A 106 -34.94 -1.57 0.73
CA GLU A 106 -34.92 -0.98 2.07
C GLU A 106 -33.51 -0.49 2.45
N SER A 107 -32.65 -0.23 1.46
CA SER A 107 -31.28 0.24 1.73
C SER A 107 -31.27 1.66 2.31
N ASP A 108 -30.38 1.90 3.27
CA ASP A 108 -30.21 3.18 3.94
C ASP A 108 -28.72 3.52 4.14
N ARG A 109 -28.41 4.57 4.91
CA ARG A 109 -27.02 4.99 5.18
C ARG A 109 -26.24 3.98 6.03
N GLN A 110 -26.92 3.24 6.90
CA GLN A 110 -26.33 2.23 7.79
C GLN A 110 -26.24 0.86 7.11
N ASN A 111 -27.21 0.54 6.26
CA ASN A 111 -27.34 -0.69 5.50
C ASN A 111 -27.35 -0.34 3.99
N PRO A 112 -26.16 -0.17 3.38
CA PRO A 112 -26.07 0.28 1.99
C PRO A 112 -26.76 -0.65 0.99
N ILE A 113 -26.91 -1.92 1.36
CA ILE A 113 -27.64 -2.95 0.62
C ILE A 113 -28.60 -3.64 1.58
N ARG A 114 -29.90 -3.45 1.34
CA ARG A 114 -30.97 -4.24 1.96
C ARG A 114 -32.09 -4.43 0.94
N LEU A 115 -31.96 -5.44 0.09
CA LEU A 115 -33.02 -5.82 -0.84
C LEU A 115 -33.89 -6.89 -0.19
N VAL A 116 -35.18 -6.61 -0.06
CA VAL A 116 -36.18 -7.51 0.54
C VAL A 116 -37.05 -8.09 -0.56
N ILE A 117 -37.09 -9.42 -0.61
CA ILE A 117 -37.89 -10.19 -1.55
C ILE A 117 -38.91 -10.98 -0.74
N GLU A 118 -40.16 -10.54 -0.70
CA GLU A 118 -41.22 -11.25 -0.01
C GLU A 118 -41.79 -12.35 -0.88
N LEU A 119 -42.03 -13.52 -0.28
CA LEU A 119 -42.53 -14.69 -0.99
C LEU A 119 -44.01 -14.90 -0.74
N GLN A 120 -44.67 -15.51 -1.71
CA GLN A 120 -46.07 -15.93 -1.59
C GLN A 120 -46.21 -17.03 -0.53
N ARG A 121 -47.42 -17.16 0.03
CA ARG A 121 -47.69 -18.16 1.07
C ARG A 121 -47.47 -19.57 0.51
N GLY A 122 -46.64 -20.36 1.18
CA GLY A 122 -46.32 -21.74 0.76
C GLY A 122 -45.25 -21.86 -0.33
N ALA A 123 -44.63 -20.76 -0.76
CA ALA A 123 -43.49 -20.81 -1.66
C ALA A 123 -42.23 -21.32 -0.94
N ASP A 124 -41.45 -22.17 -1.60
CA ASP A 124 -40.17 -22.65 -1.06
C ASP A 124 -39.08 -21.56 -1.27
N ALA A 125 -38.62 -20.99 -0.16
CA ALA A 125 -37.62 -19.93 -0.17
C ALA A 125 -36.25 -20.41 -0.70
N THR A 126 -35.91 -21.67 -0.50
CA THR A 126 -34.64 -22.26 -0.94
C THR A 126 -34.62 -22.40 -2.45
N ASP A 127 -35.73 -22.88 -3.03
CA ASP A 127 -35.86 -23.04 -4.48
C ASP A 127 -35.86 -21.68 -5.19
N ILE A 128 -36.61 -20.70 -4.68
CA ILE A 128 -36.63 -19.34 -5.25
C ILE A 128 -35.25 -18.69 -5.13
N MET A 129 -34.57 -18.84 -4.00
CA MET A 129 -33.20 -18.36 -3.82
C MET A 129 -32.24 -18.99 -4.85
N ALA A 130 -32.36 -20.29 -5.11
CA ALA A 130 -31.55 -20.98 -6.12
C ALA A 130 -31.83 -20.45 -7.53
N GLN A 131 -33.10 -20.20 -7.88
CA GLN A 131 -33.48 -19.59 -9.15
C GLN A 131 -32.95 -18.15 -9.28
N LEU A 132 -33.04 -17.35 -8.22
CA LEU A 132 -32.48 -16.01 -8.16
C LEU A 132 -30.97 -16.00 -8.44
N PHE A 133 -30.20 -16.90 -7.82
CA PHE A 133 -28.78 -17.03 -8.13
C PHE A 133 -28.52 -17.45 -9.58
N LYS A 134 -29.36 -18.32 -10.14
CA LYS A 134 -29.18 -18.80 -11.52
C LYS A 134 -29.53 -17.76 -12.58
N LEU A 135 -30.55 -16.94 -12.34
CA LEU A 135 -31.18 -16.09 -13.36
C LEU A 135 -30.81 -14.61 -13.24
N THR A 136 -30.14 -14.21 -12.16
CA THR A 136 -29.81 -12.82 -11.85
C THR A 136 -28.33 -12.64 -11.46
N PRO A 137 -27.83 -11.39 -11.48
CA PRO A 137 -26.50 -11.07 -10.97
C PRO A 137 -26.27 -11.30 -9.46
N LEU A 138 -27.24 -11.83 -8.71
CA LEU A 138 -27.02 -12.25 -7.32
C LEU A 138 -25.96 -13.35 -7.21
N GLN A 139 -25.67 -14.07 -8.29
CA GLN A 139 -24.45 -14.84 -8.45
C GLN A 139 -23.80 -14.46 -9.78
N SER A 140 -22.50 -14.21 -9.74
CA SER A 140 -21.73 -13.86 -10.92
C SER A 140 -20.38 -14.57 -10.93
N THR A 141 -19.76 -14.63 -12.10
CA THR A 141 -18.38 -15.12 -12.24
C THR A 141 -17.46 -13.92 -12.31
N PHE A 142 -16.46 -13.87 -11.44
CA PHE A 142 -15.39 -12.89 -11.51
C PHE A 142 -14.17 -13.49 -12.20
N GLY A 143 -13.73 -12.85 -13.30
CA GLY A 143 -12.51 -13.22 -14.01
C GLY A 143 -11.29 -12.58 -13.35
N ILE A 144 -10.38 -13.40 -12.84
CA ILE A 144 -9.07 -12.95 -12.36
C ILE A 144 -8.13 -12.93 -13.57
N ILE A 145 -7.51 -11.78 -13.85
CA ILE A 145 -6.43 -11.63 -14.82
C ILE A 145 -5.40 -10.66 -14.24
N MET A 146 -4.24 -11.18 -13.84
CA MET A 146 -3.12 -10.42 -13.28
C MET A 146 -2.19 -9.95 -14.40
N LEU A 147 -2.71 -9.09 -15.28
CA LEU A 147 -1.96 -8.49 -16.37
C LEU A 147 -1.46 -7.10 -15.93
N ALA A 148 -0.15 -6.87 -16.03
CA ALA A 148 0.45 -5.58 -15.70
C ALA A 148 1.59 -5.24 -16.67
N LEU A 149 1.99 -3.97 -16.69
CA LEU A 149 3.21 -3.55 -17.38
C LEU A 149 4.41 -3.80 -16.46
N VAL A 150 5.35 -4.61 -16.94
CA VAL A 150 6.66 -4.81 -16.32
C VAL A 150 7.70 -4.45 -17.37
N ASP A 151 8.54 -3.46 -17.06
CA ASP A 151 9.51 -2.89 -18.01
C ASP A 151 8.87 -2.41 -19.32
N ASN A 152 7.74 -1.70 -19.21
CA ASN A 152 6.92 -1.22 -20.33
C ASN A 152 6.37 -2.31 -21.27
N GLN A 153 6.38 -3.58 -20.84
CA GLN A 153 5.83 -4.69 -21.59
C GLN A 153 4.66 -5.34 -20.84
N PRO A 154 3.56 -5.69 -21.52
CA PRO A 154 2.44 -6.38 -20.88
C PRO A 154 2.87 -7.80 -20.50
N ARG A 155 2.76 -8.13 -19.21
CA ARG A 155 3.07 -9.46 -18.68
C ARG A 155 1.92 -9.98 -17.85
N LEU A 156 1.54 -11.23 -18.12
CA LEU A 156 0.68 -11.99 -17.22
C LEU A 156 1.53 -12.49 -16.06
N LEU A 157 1.17 -12.11 -14.84
CA LEU A 157 1.95 -12.39 -13.63
C LEU A 157 1.23 -13.41 -12.78
N THR A 158 1.99 -14.30 -12.14
CA THR A 158 1.51 -15.07 -10.98
C THR A 158 1.46 -14.18 -9.73
N LEU A 159 0.82 -14.62 -8.65
CA LEU A 159 0.80 -13.87 -7.39
C LEU A 159 2.22 -13.62 -6.88
N LYS A 160 3.06 -14.65 -6.94
CA LYS A 160 4.46 -14.59 -6.55
C LYS A 160 5.23 -13.55 -7.37
N GLN A 161 5.04 -13.54 -8.70
CA GLN A 161 5.70 -12.57 -9.59
C GLN A 161 5.22 -11.15 -9.30
N ALA A 162 3.92 -10.94 -9.11
CA ALA A 162 3.37 -9.62 -8.77
C ALA A 162 3.95 -9.08 -7.45
N LEU A 163 4.01 -9.91 -6.41
CA LEU A 163 4.62 -9.55 -5.14
C LEU A 163 6.12 -9.27 -5.29
N ARG A 164 6.84 -10.06 -6.09
CA ARG A 164 8.26 -9.86 -6.35
C ARG A 164 8.54 -8.52 -7.01
N VAL A 165 7.82 -8.19 -8.10
CA VAL A 165 7.94 -6.90 -8.79
C VAL A 165 7.71 -5.74 -7.81
N TYR A 166 6.69 -5.84 -6.97
CA TYR A 166 6.43 -4.83 -5.95
C TYR A 166 7.57 -4.69 -4.94
N LEU A 167 8.11 -5.81 -4.42
CA LEU A 167 9.21 -5.79 -3.45
C LEU A 167 10.52 -5.26 -4.05
N GLU A 168 10.83 -5.62 -5.30
CA GLU A 168 11.99 -5.10 -6.04
C GLU A 168 11.87 -3.58 -6.21
N HIS A 169 10.69 -3.08 -6.59
CA HIS A 169 10.43 -1.64 -6.65
C HIS A 169 10.60 -0.96 -5.29
N ARG A 170 10.10 -1.56 -4.19
CA ARG A 170 10.30 -1.00 -2.84
C ARG A 170 11.78 -0.90 -2.46
N LEU A 171 12.59 -1.90 -2.80
CA LEU A 171 14.03 -1.86 -2.56
C LEU A 171 14.70 -0.73 -3.34
N GLU A 172 14.36 -0.56 -4.62
CA GLU A 172 14.86 0.54 -5.45
C GLU A 172 14.50 1.91 -4.87
N ILE A 173 13.25 2.09 -4.42
CA ILE A 173 12.80 3.34 -3.80
C ILE A 173 13.57 3.63 -2.52
N ILE A 174 13.77 2.63 -1.65
CA ILE A 174 14.57 2.81 -0.43
C ILE A 174 16.01 3.19 -0.76
N GLN A 175 16.62 2.53 -1.76
CA GLN A 175 17.98 2.86 -2.18
C GLN A 175 18.07 4.30 -2.70
N ARG A 176 17.16 4.72 -3.60
CA ARG A 176 17.14 6.07 -4.15
C ARG A 176 16.92 7.13 -3.07
N ARG A 177 15.95 6.93 -2.18
CA ARG A 177 15.67 7.84 -1.07
C ARG A 177 16.87 7.94 -0.13
N SER A 178 17.45 6.81 0.26
CA SER A 178 18.60 6.78 1.17
C SER A 178 19.84 7.42 0.55
N GLN A 179 20.06 7.26 -0.75
CA GLN A 179 21.15 7.92 -1.47
C GLN A 179 20.95 9.44 -1.53
N TYR A 180 19.71 9.89 -1.77
CA TYR A 180 19.37 11.31 -1.74
C TYR A 180 19.63 11.91 -0.35
N ASP A 181 19.12 11.26 0.69
CA ASP A 181 19.30 11.70 2.07
C ASP A 181 20.78 11.70 2.48
N LEU A 182 21.54 10.70 2.05
CA LEU A 182 22.98 10.60 2.32
C LEU A 182 23.75 11.76 1.68
N THR A 183 23.48 12.07 0.41
CA THR A 183 24.11 13.20 -0.29
C THR A 183 23.83 14.51 0.45
N ARG A 184 22.57 14.76 0.83
CA ARG A 184 22.17 15.97 1.57
C ARG A 184 22.80 16.04 2.96
N ALA A 185 22.87 14.91 3.66
CA ALA A 185 23.51 14.84 4.97
C ALA A 185 25.02 15.13 4.87
N ARG A 186 25.71 14.57 3.88
CA ARG A 186 27.14 14.84 3.62
C ARG A 186 27.40 16.30 3.24
N GLU A 187 26.62 16.88 2.34
CA GLU A 187 26.69 18.30 2.00
C GLU A 187 26.54 19.18 3.24
N ARG A 188 25.56 18.86 4.10
CA ARG A 188 25.32 19.62 5.33
C ARG A 188 26.44 19.45 6.35
N ALA A 189 26.89 18.22 6.59
CA ALA A 189 27.99 17.91 7.50
C ALA A 189 29.28 18.61 7.06
N HIS A 190 29.55 18.64 5.75
CA HIS A 190 30.69 19.34 5.15
C HIS A 190 30.69 20.84 5.49
N ILE A 191 29.54 21.50 5.34
CA ILE A 191 29.43 22.92 5.72
C ILE A 191 29.60 23.12 7.23
N LEU A 192 28.96 22.29 8.04
CA LEU A 192 29.04 22.37 9.50
C LEU A 192 30.48 22.18 10.01
N GLU A 193 31.23 21.25 9.43
CA GLU A 193 32.65 21.04 9.72
C GLU A 193 33.47 22.32 9.50
N GLY A 194 33.29 22.99 8.35
CA GLY A 194 33.99 24.25 8.06
C GLY A 194 33.62 25.37 9.04
N LEU A 195 32.35 25.46 9.43
CA LEU A 195 31.90 26.44 10.43
C LEU A 195 32.50 26.15 11.81
N LEU A 196 32.59 24.88 12.22
CA LEU A 196 33.20 24.48 13.49
C LEU A 196 34.71 24.78 13.51
N ILE A 197 35.44 24.45 12.44
CA ILE A 197 36.86 24.81 12.29
C ILE A 197 37.05 26.33 12.42
N ALA A 198 36.17 27.12 11.80
CA ALA A 198 36.24 28.57 11.88
C ALA A 198 35.93 29.12 13.28
N LEU A 199 34.98 28.51 13.99
CA LEU A 199 34.63 28.88 15.36
C LEU A 199 35.73 28.53 16.36
N ASP A 200 36.40 27.39 16.16
CA ASP A 200 37.54 26.98 16.98
C ASP A 200 38.76 27.91 16.80
N ASN A 201 38.86 28.60 15.67
CA ASN A 201 39.97 29.51 15.30
C ASN A 201 39.48 30.94 15.03
N LEU A 202 38.47 31.41 15.77
CA LEU A 202 37.70 32.62 15.45
C LEU A 202 38.55 33.88 15.24
N ASP A 203 39.51 34.13 16.14
CA ASP A 203 40.34 35.34 16.08
C ASP A 203 41.21 35.37 14.82
N GLU A 204 41.77 34.23 14.42
CA GLU A 204 42.58 34.09 13.22
C GLU A 204 41.75 34.23 11.94
N VAL A 205 40.53 33.68 11.95
CA VAL A 205 39.56 33.83 10.85
C VAL A 205 39.18 35.30 10.67
N ILE A 206 38.82 36.01 11.75
CA ILE A 206 38.49 37.44 11.71
C ILE A 206 39.68 38.25 11.21
N ALA A 207 40.90 37.97 11.70
CA ALA A 207 42.11 38.66 11.25
C ALA A 207 42.39 38.42 9.76
N THR A 208 42.17 37.19 9.28
CA THR A 208 42.33 36.83 7.86
C THR A 208 41.33 37.59 6.99
N ILE A 209 40.07 37.66 7.39
CA ILE A 209 39.02 38.40 6.68
C ILE A 209 39.33 39.91 6.66
N ARG A 210 39.68 40.51 7.81
CA ARG A 210 40.01 41.95 7.91
C ARG A 210 41.23 42.38 7.10
N LYS A 211 42.22 41.49 6.92
CA LYS A 211 43.41 41.76 6.10
C LYS A 211 43.15 41.62 4.60
N SER A 212 42.02 41.03 4.21
CA SER A 212 41.69 40.77 2.81
C SER A 212 41.06 41.99 2.16
N ARG A 213 41.34 42.22 0.86
CA ARG A 213 40.91 43.46 0.16
C ARG A 213 39.45 43.41 -0.30
N ASN A 214 38.93 42.21 -0.55
CA ASN A 214 37.58 41.96 -1.03
C ASN A 214 37.14 40.51 -0.67
N THR A 215 35.89 40.16 -0.97
CA THR A 215 35.31 38.85 -0.66
C THR A 215 36.07 37.69 -1.29
N ASP A 216 36.51 37.81 -2.55
CA ASP A 216 37.21 36.72 -3.24
C ASP A 216 38.62 36.48 -2.66
N THR A 217 39.33 37.55 -2.29
CA THR A 217 40.62 37.41 -1.58
C THR A 217 40.44 36.83 -0.19
N ALA A 218 39.37 37.19 0.53
CA ALA A 218 39.05 36.59 1.82
C ALA A 218 38.75 35.09 1.68
N ARG A 219 37.93 34.70 0.70
CA ARG A 219 37.61 33.30 0.41
C ARG A 219 38.87 32.48 0.13
N ASN A 220 39.73 32.95 -0.77
CA ASN A 220 40.97 32.27 -1.14
C ASN A 220 41.95 32.14 0.04
N ASN A 221 42.04 33.18 0.88
CA ASN A 221 42.88 33.15 2.09
C ASN A 221 42.33 32.15 3.12
N LEU A 222 41.00 32.07 3.30
CA LEU A 222 40.38 31.10 4.19
C LEU A 222 40.65 29.65 3.72
N ILE A 223 40.46 29.39 2.42
CA ILE A 223 40.77 28.09 1.80
C ILE A 223 42.22 27.70 2.07
N LYS A 224 43.17 28.62 1.83
CA LYS A 224 44.61 28.34 1.96
C LYS A 224 45.03 28.12 3.41
N ASN A 225 44.57 28.97 4.34
CA ASN A 225 45.05 28.99 5.72
C ASN A 225 44.39 27.91 6.58
N PHE A 226 43.09 27.68 6.39
CA PHE A 226 42.31 26.73 7.20
C PHE A 226 42.05 25.40 6.49
N LYS A 227 42.57 25.23 5.26
CA LYS A 227 42.42 24.03 4.42
C LYS A 227 40.95 23.62 4.20
N VAL A 228 40.06 24.60 4.22
CA VAL A 228 38.63 24.43 3.96
C VAL A 228 38.33 24.50 2.47
N THR A 229 37.23 23.89 2.03
CA THR A 229 36.81 23.98 0.62
C THR A 229 36.18 25.34 0.31
N GLU A 230 35.98 25.63 -0.97
CA GLU A 230 35.32 26.87 -1.41
C GLU A 230 33.92 27.05 -0.81
N ALA A 231 33.12 25.98 -0.76
CA ALA A 231 31.77 26.01 -0.18
C ALA A 231 31.80 26.28 1.34
N GLN A 232 32.76 25.70 2.06
CA GLN A 232 32.97 25.99 3.48
C GLN A 232 33.44 27.42 3.71
N ALA A 233 34.43 27.90 2.93
CA ALA A 233 34.91 29.27 3.02
C ALA A 233 33.80 30.29 2.75
N GLN A 234 32.94 30.04 1.76
CA GLN A 234 31.77 30.88 1.50
C GLN A 234 30.80 30.85 2.69
N ALA A 235 30.49 29.68 3.24
CA ALA A 235 29.62 29.58 4.41
C ALA A 235 30.17 30.28 5.67
N ILE A 236 31.51 30.29 5.84
CA ILE A 236 32.18 31.04 6.91
C ILE A 236 32.00 32.54 6.70
N LEU A 237 32.18 33.05 5.48
CA LEU A 237 31.98 34.47 5.16
C LEU A 237 30.52 34.91 5.35
N ASP A 238 29.57 34.03 5.05
CA ASP A 238 28.13 34.28 5.20
C ASP A 238 27.64 34.08 6.65
N MET A 239 28.52 33.71 7.59
CA MET A 239 28.17 33.44 8.98
C MET A 239 27.70 34.72 9.70
N PRO A 240 26.47 34.78 10.23
CA PRO A 240 26.02 35.92 11.02
C PRO A 240 26.72 35.97 12.39
N LEU A 241 27.11 37.16 12.86
CA LEU A 241 27.79 37.35 14.16
C LEU A 241 27.05 36.73 15.36
N ARG A 242 25.71 36.62 15.31
CA ARG A 242 24.91 35.95 16.36
C ARG A 242 25.28 34.47 16.55
N ARG A 243 25.85 33.81 15.52
CA ARG A 243 26.27 32.40 15.59
C ARG A 243 27.47 32.17 16.51
N LEU A 244 28.17 33.23 16.91
CA LEU A 244 29.30 33.19 17.83
C LEU A 244 28.87 32.97 19.30
N ALA A 245 27.58 33.12 19.62
CA ALA A 245 27.07 32.85 20.95
C ALA A 245 27.27 31.36 21.31
N SER A 246 27.68 31.08 22.54
CA SER A 246 28.01 29.72 23.01
C SER A 246 26.88 28.69 22.78
N LEU A 247 25.62 29.12 22.96
CA LEU A 247 24.44 28.29 22.67
C LEU A 247 24.31 27.96 21.17
N GLU A 248 24.63 28.88 20.28
CA GLU A 248 24.56 28.66 18.83
C GLU A 248 25.69 27.75 18.35
N VAL A 249 26.90 27.90 18.90
CA VAL A 249 28.02 26.99 18.64
C VAL A 249 27.67 25.57 19.07
N ARG A 250 27.08 25.41 20.27
CA ARG A 250 26.63 24.09 20.74
C ARG A 250 25.61 23.46 19.80
N LYS A 251 24.61 24.21 19.35
CA LYS A 251 23.62 23.70 18.38
C LYS A 251 24.26 23.25 17.06
N LEU A 252 25.27 23.97 16.56
CA LEU A 252 25.97 23.56 15.34
C LEU A 252 26.73 22.25 15.52
N LYS A 253 27.35 22.07 16.69
CA LYS A 253 28.02 20.82 17.06
C LYS A 253 27.03 19.67 17.20
N ASP A 254 25.93 19.88 17.91
CA ASP A 254 24.87 18.88 18.06
C ASP A 254 24.29 18.49 16.68
N GLU A 255 24.03 19.47 15.80
CA GLU A 255 23.58 19.22 14.43
C GLU A 255 24.61 18.42 13.62
N TYR A 256 25.90 18.74 13.75
CA TYR A 256 26.98 18.01 13.07
C TYR A 256 27.03 16.55 13.53
N ASP A 257 27.00 16.30 14.84
CA ASP A 257 27.01 14.96 15.42
C ASP A 257 25.79 14.14 14.97
N GLU A 258 24.62 14.76 14.87
CA GLU A 258 23.42 14.13 14.30
C GLU A 258 23.60 13.77 12.81
N LYS A 259 24.19 14.67 12.00
CA LYS A 259 24.45 14.37 10.58
C LYS A 259 25.46 13.26 10.40
N VAL A 260 26.53 13.23 11.20
CA VAL A 260 27.53 12.14 11.15
C VAL A 260 26.90 10.80 11.48
N LYS A 261 26.07 10.72 12.52
CA LYS A 261 25.33 9.49 12.85
C LYS A 261 24.41 9.05 11.72
N LEU A 262 23.65 10.00 11.15
CA LEU A 262 22.76 9.71 10.03
C LEU A 262 23.52 9.22 8.79
N ILE A 263 24.67 9.82 8.48
CA ILE A 263 25.55 9.40 7.37
C ILE A 263 25.98 7.94 7.58
N GLN A 264 26.49 7.60 8.77
CA GLN A 264 26.92 6.23 9.09
C GLN A 264 25.77 5.21 8.98
N GLU A 265 24.58 5.57 9.46
CA GLU A 265 23.39 4.72 9.34
C GLU A 265 22.99 4.48 7.88
N LEU A 266 22.98 5.54 7.07
CA LEU A 266 22.60 5.49 5.65
C LEU A 266 23.64 4.76 4.80
N GLU A 267 24.94 4.98 5.04
CA GLU A 267 26.03 4.23 4.40
C GLU A 267 25.89 2.74 4.69
N SER A 268 25.71 2.39 5.96
CA SER A 268 25.55 1.01 6.38
C SER A 268 24.29 0.35 5.78
N LEU A 269 23.21 1.12 5.61
CA LEU A 269 22.00 0.66 4.94
C LEU A 269 22.24 0.41 3.45
N LEU A 270 22.92 1.32 2.76
CA LEU A 270 23.19 1.23 1.32
C LEU A 270 24.17 0.09 0.98
N GLU A 271 25.13 -0.21 1.86
CA GLU A 271 26.10 -1.30 1.68
C GLU A 271 25.50 -2.70 1.92
N SER A 272 24.41 -2.80 2.69
CA SER A 272 23.84 -4.09 3.08
C SER A 272 22.46 -4.33 2.47
N PRO A 273 22.35 -5.21 1.44
CA PRO A 273 21.06 -5.63 0.90
C PRO A 273 20.14 -6.25 1.96
N GLN A 274 20.70 -6.84 3.02
CA GLN A 274 19.92 -7.39 4.13
C GLN A 274 19.28 -6.29 4.96
N LYS A 275 20.02 -5.23 5.31
CA LYS A 275 19.46 -4.08 6.04
C LYS A 275 18.37 -3.38 5.22
N GLN A 276 18.54 -3.28 3.91
CA GLN A 276 17.51 -2.74 3.01
C GLN A 276 16.21 -3.55 3.10
N ARG A 277 16.30 -4.89 3.03
CA ARG A 277 15.13 -5.78 3.15
C ARG A 277 14.46 -5.67 4.52
N ILE A 278 15.22 -5.54 5.60
CA ILE A 278 14.67 -5.32 6.95
C ILE A 278 13.92 -4.00 6.98
N ARG A 279 14.50 -2.91 6.47
CA ARG A 279 13.84 -1.60 6.42
C ARG A 279 12.56 -1.64 5.58
N VAL A 280 12.55 -2.31 4.43
CA VAL A 280 11.31 -2.51 3.64
C VAL A 280 10.25 -3.24 4.48
N ALA A 281 10.65 -4.30 5.22
CA ALA A 281 9.71 -5.06 6.04
C ALA A 281 9.11 -4.20 7.17
N GLU A 282 9.93 -3.41 7.86
CA GLU A 282 9.48 -2.47 8.89
C GLU A 282 8.48 -1.45 8.34
N GLU A 283 8.77 -0.85 7.19
CA GLU A 283 7.85 0.09 6.53
C GLU A 283 6.52 -0.57 6.12
N LEU A 284 6.56 -1.80 5.60
CA LEU A 284 5.35 -2.55 5.24
C LEU A 284 4.50 -2.90 6.47
N VAL A 285 5.14 -3.26 7.59
CA VAL A 285 4.45 -3.53 8.85
C VAL A 285 3.80 -2.25 9.39
N MET A 286 4.50 -1.12 9.33
CA MET A 286 3.94 0.17 9.73
C MET A 286 2.72 0.54 8.87
N MET A 287 2.79 0.35 7.54
CA MET A 287 1.65 0.59 6.66
C MET A 287 0.46 -0.33 6.99
N LYS A 288 0.72 -1.62 7.26
CA LYS A 288 -0.32 -2.56 7.69
C LYS A 288 -0.99 -2.11 9.00
N ASN A 289 -0.22 -1.63 9.97
CA ASN A 289 -0.78 -1.19 11.26
C ASN A 289 -1.62 0.09 11.11
N ASN A 290 -1.24 0.98 10.20
CA ASN A 290 -1.95 2.24 9.98
C ASN A 290 -3.22 2.10 9.12
N TYR A 291 -3.22 1.17 8.16
CA TYR A 291 -4.26 1.10 7.11
C TYR A 291 -4.95 -0.26 6.98
N GLY A 292 -4.52 -1.29 7.72
CA GLY A 292 -5.10 -2.62 7.61
C GLY A 292 -6.54 -2.67 8.12
N ASP A 293 -7.41 -3.36 7.37
CA ASP A 293 -8.80 -3.58 7.74
C ASP A 293 -9.13 -5.08 7.91
N LYS A 294 -10.32 -5.34 8.45
CA LYS A 294 -10.84 -6.71 8.57
C LYS A 294 -11.39 -7.14 7.22
N ARG A 295 -11.19 -8.42 6.89
CA ARG A 295 -11.71 -9.02 5.68
C ARG A 295 -13.23 -8.83 5.58
N ARG A 296 -13.72 -8.49 4.38
CA ARG A 296 -15.15 -8.31 4.10
C ARG A 296 -15.76 -9.51 3.40
N SER A 297 -15.11 -10.00 2.35
CA SER A 297 -15.58 -11.15 1.57
C SER A 297 -15.31 -12.46 2.30
N ILE A 298 -16.36 -13.26 2.45
CA ILE A 298 -16.28 -14.61 3.02
C ILE A 298 -15.82 -15.55 1.91
N ILE A 299 -14.80 -16.37 2.17
CA ILE A 299 -14.39 -17.42 1.24
C ILE A 299 -14.90 -18.77 1.78
N VAL A 300 -15.60 -19.50 0.91
CA VAL A 300 -16.16 -20.84 1.15
C VAL A 300 -15.55 -21.82 0.16
#